data_AF-A0A0G4NB93-F1
#
_entry.id   AF-A0A0G4NB93-F1
#
_cell.length_a   1.000
_cell.length_b   1.000
_cell.length_c   1.000
_cell.angle_alpha   90.00
_cell.angle_beta   90.00
_cell.angle_gamma   90.00
#
_symmetry.space_group_name_H-M   'P 1'
#
loop_
_entity.id
_entity.type
_entity.pdbx_description
1 polymer ?
#
loop_
_entity_poly.entity_id
_entity_poly.type
_entity_poly.pdbx_seq_one_letter_code
_entity_poly.pdbx_strand_id
1 'polypeptide(L)'
;SCLSGSNNVQSTMAPSAIDPSITDTAEPIKDTLGLPGTTVQRLTKAKIDLSGGYPYRPLKPLYLQDVYKIRSEEYPYVDAGARADKSKKNLLSAATKVTDLTTHIGTEIEGIQLKDLTDVQRDELALLIAERSVVFFRDQDITPQQQKELGEHFGQVEVHPQVPQIPGVEGVAVIWPDLQATEFPASFRRPGGASRWHSDLVHELQPAGITHLHNDTVPPTGGDTLWASGYSAYEKLSPEFRKIIDGRKAVYRSAHPYLDRDKPNAGPKHVERTHPLVRVHPATGWKALWVNRAMTDRIVGLDKAESDVILNYLYDVYEKNVDIQLMSLYQMSVFPKGAIHQEYYPDCEDTVFVAGFNDPDPGVEQVAQAFFSLNPDVVSATLGGVTTLDGKDIASFREHIPDNVALGIEACLNKCGLKRNAKRDDFFLN
;
A
#
# COMPACT_ATOMS: atom_id res chain seq x y z
N SER A 1 32.36 -61.10 0.55
CA SER A 1 31.50 -60.39 1.52
C SER A 1 32.08 -59.01 1.72
N CYS A 2 31.23 -57.97 1.66
CA CYS A 2 31.53 -56.55 1.86
C CYS A 2 32.33 -55.93 0.68
N LEU A 3 31.99 -54.76 0.13
CA LEU A 3 31.42 -53.56 0.72
C LEU A 3 30.46 -52.87 -0.27
N SER A 4 29.23 -52.65 0.18
CA SER A 4 28.28 -51.71 -0.42
C SER A 4 28.69 -50.29 -0.02
N GLY A 5 29.18 -49.51 -0.98
CA GLY A 5 29.35 -48.07 -0.81
C GLY A 5 27.99 -47.39 -0.91
N SER A 6 27.43 -47.01 0.24
CA SER A 6 26.30 -46.10 0.33
C SER A 6 26.73 -44.72 -0.16
N ASN A 7 26.32 -44.36 -1.37
CA ASN A 7 26.36 -42.97 -1.83
C ASN A 7 25.40 -42.17 -0.94
N ASN A 8 25.98 -41.40 -0.02
CA ASN A 8 25.30 -40.31 0.68
C ASN A 8 24.94 -39.26 -0.36
N VAL A 9 23.74 -39.36 -0.92
CA VAL A 9 23.11 -38.23 -1.62
C VAL A 9 22.80 -37.21 -0.54
N GLN A 10 23.56 -36.12 -0.51
CA GLN A 10 23.13 -34.89 0.13
C GLN A 10 21.75 -34.55 -0.44
N SER A 11 20.72 -34.72 0.37
CA SER A 11 19.35 -34.31 0.07
C SER A 11 19.30 -32.78 0.04
N THR A 12 19.75 -32.20 -1.06
CA THR A 12 19.36 -30.85 -1.44
C THR A 12 17.84 -30.89 -1.59
N MET A 13 17.08 -30.11 -0.80
CA MET A 13 15.63 -29.99 -1.00
C MET A 13 15.37 -29.59 -2.45
N ALA A 14 14.94 -30.55 -3.28
CA ALA A 14 14.69 -30.32 -4.69
C ALA A 14 13.48 -29.36 -4.84
N PRO A 15 13.46 -28.47 -5.84
CA PRO A 15 12.24 -27.77 -6.31
C PRO A 15 11.02 -28.67 -6.23
N SER A 16 10.03 -28.35 -5.38
CA SER A 16 8.73 -28.99 -5.39
C SER A 16 7.64 -27.96 -5.68
N ALA A 17 6.58 -28.39 -6.35
CA ALA A 17 5.38 -27.57 -6.49
C ALA A 17 4.73 -27.41 -5.11
N ILE A 18 4.09 -26.26 -4.88
CA ILE A 18 3.35 -26.01 -3.63
C ILE A 18 2.12 -26.90 -3.48
N ASP A 19 1.64 -27.47 -4.59
CA ASP A 19 0.51 -28.37 -4.64
C ASP A 19 0.92 -29.57 -5.53
N PRO A 20 0.90 -30.80 -5.00
CA PRO A 20 1.28 -32.01 -5.74
C PRO A 20 0.45 -32.27 -7.00
N SER A 21 -0.74 -31.67 -7.11
CA SER A 21 -1.57 -31.78 -8.31
C SER A 21 -1.07 -30.94 -9.49
N ILE A 22 -0.15 -29.99 -9.23
CA ILE A 22 0.47 -29.15 -10.26
C ILE A 22 1.65 -29.91 -10.85
N THR A 23 1.42 -30.56 -11.99
CA THR A 23 2.45 -31.34 -12.69
C THR A 23 3.25 -30.51 -13.69
N ASP A 24 2.64 -29.46 -14.24
CA ASP A 24 3.25 -28.62 -15.26
C ASP A 24 3.87 -27.36 -14.63
N THR A 25 5.17 -27.43 -14.40
CA THR A 25 5.91 -26.37 -13.72
C THR A 25 7.16 -25.92 -14.47
N ALA A 26 7.54 -24.67 -14.23
CA ALA A 26 8.84 -24.14 -14.60
C ALA A 26 9.79 -24.26 -13.41
N GLU A 27 11.02 -24.68 -13.70
CA GLU A 27 12.10 -24.65 -12.74
C GLU A 27 12.35 -23.21 -12.25
N PRO A 28 12.50 -22.99 -10.94
CA PRO A 28 12.84 -21.69 -10.41
C PRO A 28 14.24 -21.29 -10.88
N ILE A 29 14.43 -19.99 -11.11
CA ILE A 29 15.77 -19.44 -11.30
C ILE A 29 16.46 -19.47 -9.93
N LYS A 30 17.63 -20.10 -9.86
CA LYS A 30 18.44 -20.12 -8.64
C LYS A 30 19.18 -18.79 -8.52
N ASP A 31 18.77 -17.99 -7.55
CA ASP A 31 19.46 -16.76 -7.19
C ASP A 31 20.72 -17.06 -6.36
N THR A 32 21.77 -16.25 -6.51
CA THR A 32 23.05 -16.38 -5.78
C THR A 32 23.27 -15.26 -4.75
N LEU A 33 22.22 -14.54 -4.38
CA LEU A 33 22.32 -13.42 -3.46
C LEU A 33 22.47 -13.92 -2.02
N GLY A 34 23.43 -13.35 -1.30
CA GLY A 34 23.58 -13.59 0.13
C GLY A 34 22.52 -12.82 0.93
N LEU A 35 21.87 -13.50 1.88
CA LEU A 35 20.88 -12.85 2.75
C LEU A 35 21.51 -11.70 3.56
N PRO A 36 20.73 -10.64 3.85
CA PRO A 36 21.16 -9.62 4.80
C PRO A 36 21.54 -10.21 6.16
N GLY A 37 22.53 -9.61 6.82
CA GLY A 37 23.07 -10.13 8.08
C GLY A 37 22.03 -10.27 9.20
N THR A 38 21.09 -9.31 9.32
CA THR A 38 20.01 -9.38 10.32
C THR A 38 19.00 -10.50 10.01
N THR A 39 18.68 -10.74 8.74
CA THR A 39 17.89 -11.90 8.30
C THR A 39 18.60 -13.21 8.68
N VAL A 40 19.90 -13.34 8.39
CA VAL A 40 20.68 -14.54 8.77
C VAL A 40 20.63 -14.77 10.27
N GLN A 41 20.78 -13.71 11.08
CA GLN A 41 20.69 -13.80 12.53
C GLN A 41 19.32 -14.29 13.01
N ARG A 42 18.22 -13.74 12.48
CA ARG A 42 16.86 -14.15 12.82
C ARG A 42 16.60 -15.60 12.47
N LEU A 43 16.93 -16.02 11.25
CA LEU A 43 16.71 -17.39 10.77
C LEU A 43 17.58 -18.40 11.55
N THR A 44 18.83 -18.06 11.84
CA THR A 44 19.73 -18.89 12.65
C THR A 44 19.23 -19.03 14.09
N LYS A 45 18.81 -17.92 14.72
CA LYS A 45 18.20 -17.93 16.06
C LYS A 45 16.94 -18.80 16.10
N ALA A 46 16.15 -18.79 15.02
CA ALA A 46 14.97 -19.62 14.83
C ALA A 46 15.27 -21.07 14.41
N LYS A 47 16.55 -21.47 14.35
CA LYS A 47 17.01 -22.82 13.96
C LYS A 47 16.53 -23.24 12.56
N ILE A 48 16.39 -22.28 11.64
CA ILE A 48 16.10 -22.57 10.24
C ILE A 48 17.35 -23.15 9.59
N ASP A 49 17.20 -24.31 8.93
CA ASP A 49 18.28 -24.93 8.18
C ASP A 49 18.48 -24.22 6.84
N LEU A 50 19.56 -23.47 6.72
CA LEU A 50 19.97 -22.77 5.50
C LEU A 50 21.04 -23.52 4.70
N SER A 51 21.43 -24.73 5.13
CA SER A 51 22.52 -25.50 4.50
C SER A 51 22.22 -25.89 3.04
N GLY A 52 20.94 -26.00 2.69
CA GLY A 52 20.47 -26.24 1.32
C GLY A 52 20.53 -25.03 0.38
N GLY A 53 20.87 -23.84 0.91
CA GLY A 53 20.82 -22.57 0.19
C GLY A 53 19.44 -21.90 0.27
N TYR A 54 19.42 -20.56 0.32
CA TYR A 54 18.23 -19.73 0.41
C TYR A 54 18.56 -18.32 -0.15
N PRO A 55 17.64 -17.59 -0.83
CA PRO A 55 16.23 -17.88 -1.07
C PRO A 55 15.96 -19.04 -2.04
N TYR A 56 14.93 -19.84 -1.76
CA TYR A 56 14.48 -20.92 -2.63
C TYR A 56 13.01 -20.68 -3.02
N ARG A 57 12.71 -20.78 -4.31
CA ARG A 57 11.36 -20.64 -4.88
C ARG A 57 10.76 -22.01 -5.16
N PRO A 58 9.45 -22.19 -4.95
CA PRO A 58 8.78 -23.41 -5.40
C PRO A 58 8.79 -23.52 -6.93
N LEU A 59 8.52 -24.73 -7.43
CA LEU A 59 8.26 -24.95 -8.85
C LEU A 59 7.06 -24.11 -9.30
N LYS A 60 7.29 -23.19 -10.25
CA LYS A 60 6.28 -22.21 -10.68
C LYS A 60 5.23 -22.88 -11.58
N PRO A 61 3.92 -22.75 -11.30
CA PRO A 61 2.88 -23.26 -12.19
C PRO A 61 2.97 -22.58 -13.57
N LEU A 62 2.89 -23.38 -14.64
CA LEU A 62 2.93 -22.87 -16.02
C LEU A 62 1.55 -22.49 -16.56
N TYR A 63 0.53 -23.29 -16.26
CA TYR A 63 -0.77 -23.20 -16.91
C TYR A 63 -1.88 -22.68 -15.99
N LEU A 64 -2.75 -21.85 -16.55
CA LEU A 64 -3.94 -21.30 -15.88
C LEU A 64 -4.80 -22.38 -15.25
N GLN A 65 -4.98 -23.49 -15.95
CA GLN A 65 -5.81 -24.61 -15.53
C GLN A 65 -5.36 -25.19 -14.18
N ASP A 66 -4.07 -25.16 -13.88
CA ASP A 66 -3.54 -25.66 -12.62
C ASP A 66 -3.59 -24.60 -11.53
N VAL A 67 -3.31 -23.34 -11.88
CA VAL A 67 -3.45 -22.21 -10.94
C VAL A 67 -4.90 -22.06 -10.49
N TYR A 68 -5.88 -22.28 -11.38
CA TYR A 68 -7.29 -22.25 -11.04
C TYR A 68 -7.75 -23.33 -10.07
N LYS A 69 -6.95 -24.40 -9.85
CA LYS A 69 -7.24 -25.45 -8.86
C LYS A 69 -6.75 -25.07 -7.47
N ILE A 70 -5.69 -24.24 -7.39
CA ILE A 70 -5.15 -23.75 -6.12
C ILE A 70 -6.24 -22.96 -5.40
N ARG A 71 -6.59 -23.38 -4.17
CA ARG A 71 -7.59 -22.71 -3.31
C ARG A 71 -8.90 -22.40 -4.06
N SER A 72 -9.35 -23.37 -4.84
CA SER A 72 -10.52 -23.24 -5.73
C SER A 72 -11.86 -23.57 -5.09
N GLU A 73 -11.84 -23.98 -3.83
CA GLU A 73 -13.02 -24.33 -3.04
C GLU A 73 -13.21 -23.33 -1.89
N GLU A 74 -14.47 -23.04 -1.58
CA GLU A 74 -14.80 -22.24 -0.39
C GLU A 74 -14.60 -23.07 0.87
N TYR A 75 -14.03 -22.46 1.90
CA TYR A 75 -13.90 -23.04 3.24
C TYR A 75 -14.60 -22.15 4.28
N PRO A 76 -15.15 -22.75 5.36
CA PRO A 76 -15.74 -22.00 6.46
C PRO A 76 -14.71 -21.07 7.12
N TYR A 77 -15.10 -19.81 7.29
CA TYR A 77 -14.24 -18.81 7.92
C TYR A 77 -15.05 -17.94 8.89
N VAL A 78 -14.49 -17.74 10.08
CA VAL A 78 -15.00 -16.79 11.07
C VAL A 78 -13.88 -15.81 11.39
N ASP A 79 -14.11 -14.54 11.07
CA ASP A 79 -13.15 -13.47 11.30
C ASP A 79 -12.81 -13.36 12.80
N ALA A 80 -11.51 -13.30 13.11
CA ALA A 80 -11.04 -13.22 14.48
C ALA A 80 -11.51 -11.95 15.19
N GLY A 81 -11.62 -10.84 14.48
CA GLY A 81 -12.15 -9.59 15.02
C GLY A 81 -13.63 -9.68 15.39
N ALA A 82 -14.40 -10.59 14.77
CA ALA A 82 -15.80 -10.81 15.12
C ALA A 82 -15.97 -11.54 16.47
N ARG A 83 -14.92 -12.23 16.95
CA ARG A 83 -14.89 -12.92 18.25
C ARG A 83 -14.41 -12.02 19.39
N ALA A 84 -13.81 -10.88 19.08
CA ALA A 84 -13.13 -10.01 20.03
C ALA A 84 -14.06 -9.32 21.04
N ASP A 85 -13.54 -9.01 22.22
CA ASP A 85 -14.15 -7.97 23.07
C ASP A 85 -14.01 -6.61 22.36
N LYS A 86 -15.14 -5.95 22.10
CA LYS A 86 -15.18 -4.68 21.38
C LYS A 86 -14.34 -3.59 22.05
N SER A 87 -14.18 -3.65 23.38
CA SER A 87 -13.35 -2.68 24.10
C SER A 87 -11.85 -2.89 23.90
N LYS A 88 -11.43 -4.04 23.36
CA LYS A 88 -10.02 -4.43 23.14
C LYS A 88 -9.16 -4.31 24.41
N LYS A 89 -9.78 -4.48 25.59
CA LYS A 89 -9.16 -4.10 26.86
C LYS A 89 -7.95 -4.97 27.19
N ASN A 90 -7.97 -6.25 26.84
CA ASN A 90 -6.90 -7.18 27.22
C ASN A 90 -5.62 -6.88 26.44
N LEU A 91 -5.75 -6.47 25.17
CA LEU A 91 -4.66 -6.03 24.31
C LEU A 91 -4.17 -4.66 24.74
N LEU A 92 -5.08 -3.68 24.84
CA LEU A 92 -4.70 -2.29 25.09
C LEU A 92 -4.15 -2.08 26.50
N SER A 93 -4.61 -2.82 27.52
CA SER A 93 -4.05 -2.71 28.88
C SER A 93 -2.69 -3.39 29.04
N ALA A 94 -2.33 -4.30 28.12
CA ALA A 94 -1.02 -4.95 28.12
C ALA A 94 0.05 -4.07 27.45
N ALA A 95 -0.36 -3.15 26.58
CA ALA A 95 0.53 -2.19 25.93
C ALA A 95 1.07 -1.16 26.92
N THR A 96 2.34 -0.79 26.77
CA THR A 96 2.93 0.34 27.51
C THR A 96 2.50 1.68 26.91
N LYS A 97 2.27 1.71 25.58
CA LYS A 97 1.81 2.89 24.85
C LYS A 97 1.06 2.47 23.58
N VAL A 98 0.03 3.24 23.25
CA VAL A 98 -0.78 3.10 22.05
C VAL A 98 -0.89 4.47 21.39
N THR A 99 -0.48 4.57 20.14
CA THR A 99 -0.43 5.84 19.40
C THR A 99 -1.14 5.69 18.07
N ASP A 100 -2.24 6.41 17.86
CA ASP A 100 -2.84 6.52 16.53
C ASP A 100 -1.95 7.40 15.65
N LEU A 101 -1.53 6.87 14.51
CA LEU A 101 -0.56 7.53 13.64
C LEU A 101 -1.21 8.60 12.76
N THR A 102 -2.48 8.39 12.39
CA THR A 102 -3.35 9.41 11.79
C THR A 102 -4.74 9.29 12.38
N THR A 103 -5.62 10.25 12.07
CA THR A 103 -7.01 10.24 12.54
C THR A 103 -7.77 8.97 12.12
N HIS A 104 -7.56 8.46 10.90
CA HIS A 104 -8.45 7.45 10.30
C HIS A 104 -7.78 6.12 9.92
N ILE A 105 -6.45 6.02 10.04
CA ILE A 105 -5.69 4.83 9.69
C ILE A 105 -4.41 4.73 10.53
N GLY A 106 -4.02 3.51 10.90
CA GLY A 106 -2.75 3.26 11.56
C GLY A 106 -2.80 3.46 13.07
N THR A 107 -2.35 2.44 13.77
CA THR A 107 -2.10 2.50 15.22
C THR A 107 -0.77 1.80 15.51
N GLU A 108 0.11 2.44 16.26
CA GLU A 108 1.34 1.84 16.77
C GLU A 108 1.12 1.38 18.22
N ILE A 109 1.51 0.14 18.52
CA ILE A 109 1.46 -0.46 19.85
C ILE A 109 2.88 -0.77 20.30
N GLU A 110 3.20 -0.32 21.51
CA GLU A 110 4.49 -0.51 22.16
C GLU A 110 4.36 -1.37 23.43
N GLY A 111 5.44 -2.06 23.79
CA GLY A 111 5.56 -2.76 25.07
C GLY A 111 5.01 -4.18 25.13
N ILE A 112 4.51 -4.73 24.01
CA ILE A 112 4.09 -6.14 23.91
C ILE A 112 4.77 -6.86 22.76
N GLN A 113 4.91 -8.18 22.90
CA GLN A 113 5.47 -9.07 21.91
C GLN A 113 4.36 -9.92 21.29
N LEU A 114 4.27 -9.94 19.96
CA LEU A 114 3.26 -10.68 19.22
C LEU A 114 3.25 -12.19 19.54
N LYS A 115 4.43 -12.77 19.80
CA LYS A 115 4.58 -14.18 20.19
C LYS A 115 3.95 -14.52 21.55
N ASP A 116 3.77 -13.52 22.42
CA ASP A 116 3.31 -13.71 23.80
C ASP A 116 1.82 -13.36 23.96
N LEU A 117 1.13 -12.97 22.86
CA LEU A 117 -0.29 -12.68 22.90
C LEU A 117 -1.11 -13.92 23.20
N THR A 118 -2.05 -13.79 24.14
CA THR A 118 -3.12 -14.75 24.36
C THR A 118 -4.12 -14.75 23.21
N ASP A 119 -4.89 -15.82 23.04
CA ASP A 119 -5.92 -15.92 21.98
C ASP A 119 -6.95 -14.78 22.05
N VAL A 120 -7.31 -14.34 23.25
CA VAL A 120 -8.20 -13.18 23.45
C VAL A 120 -7.56 -11.90 22.91
N GLN A 121 -6.27 -11.67 23.20
CA GLN A 121 -5.55 -10.50 22.68
C GLN A 121 -5.34 -10.57 21.18
N ARG A 122 -5.16 -11.77 20.60
CA ARG A 122 -5.08 -11.96 19.15
C ARG A 122 -6.41 -11.61 18.48
N ASP A 123 -7.54 -12.05 19.02
CA ASP A 123 -8.87 -11.66 18.50
C ASP A 123 -9.07 -10.14 18.59
N GLU A 124 -8.72 -9.52 19.73
CA GLU A 124 -8.76 -8.07 19.90
C GLU A 124 -7.82 -7.32 18.93
N LEU A 125 -6.66 -7.89 18.61
CA LEU A 125 -5.75 -7.36 17.60
C LEU A 125 -6.37 -7.43 16.21
N ALA A 126 -7.01 -8.54 15.84
CA ALA A 126 -7.72 -8.65 14.58
C ALA A 126 -8.84 -7.59 14.45
N LEU A 127 -9.59 -7.33 15.52
CA LEU A 127 -10.58 -6.25 15.53
C LEU A 127 -9.92 -4.87 15.39
N LEU A 128 -8.81 -4.62 16.08
CA LEU A 128 -8.09 -3.35 15.94
C LEU A 128 -7.59 -3.13 14.51
N ILE A 129 -7.04 -4.17 13.87
CA ILE A 129 -6.65 -4.13 12.46
C ILE A 129 -7.86 -3.83 11.58
N ALA A 130 -8.99 -4.49 11.82
CA ALA A 130 -10.23 -4.25 11.08
C ALA A 130 -10.73 -2.79 11.20
N GLU A 131 -10.55 -2.15 12.36
CA GLU A 131 -10.97 -0.76 12.61
C GLU A 131 -9.94 0.27 12.11
N ARG A 132 -8.64 -0.06 12.17
CA ARG A 132 -7.53 0.88 11.92
C ARG A 132 -6.80 0.63 10.60
N SER A 133 -7.22 -0.39 9.84
CA SER A 133 -6.64 -0.92 8.60
C SER A 133 -5.22 -1.49 8.71
N VAL A 134 -4.35 -0.89 9.53
CA VAL A 134 -2.97 -1.35 9.76
C VAL A 134 -2.56 -1.04 11.20
N VAL A 135 -1.83 -1.97 11.82
CA VAL A 135 -1.30 -1.84 13.18
C VAL A 135 0.19 -2.16 13.18
N PHE A 136 1.00 -1.34 13.85
CA PHE A 136 2.45 -1.46 13.91
C PHE A 136 2.90 -1.90 15.28
N PHE A 137 3.92 -2.75 15.30
CA PHE A 137 4.61 -3.17 16.50
C PHE A 137 6.10 -2.94 16.31
N ARG A 138 6.74 -2.28 17.28
CA ARG A 138 8.19 -2.07 17.30
C ARG A 138 8.87 -3.19 18.07
N ASP A 139 10.15 -3.42 17.77
CA ASP A 139 11.05 -4.30 18.54
C ASP A 139 10.50 -5.71 18.78
N GLN A 140 9.95 -6.33 17.73
CA GLN A 140 9.38 -7.66 17.79
C GLN A 140 10.46 -8.74 17.66
N ASP A 141 10.54 -9.63 18.64
CA ASP A 141 11.42 -10.81 18.62
C ASP A 141 10.60 -12.07 18.29
N ILE A 142 10.12 -12.16 17.05
CA ILE A 142 9.25 -13.24 16.55
C ILE A 142 9.96 -14.10 15.51
N THR A 143 9.94 -15.43 15.69
CA THR A 143 10.50 -16.36 14.70
C THR A 143 9.56 -16.56 13.51
N PRO A 144 10.03 -17.06 12.36
CA PRO A 144 9.15 -17.45 11.25
C PRO A 144 8.04 -18.42 11.67
N GLN A 145 8.34 -19.38 12.55
CA GLN A 145 7.35 -20.35 13.06
C GLN A 145 6.26 -19.64 13.89
N GLN A 146 6.65 -18.75 14.80
CA GLN A 146 5.70 -17.97 15.60
C GLN A 146 4.88 -16.99 14.74
N GLN A 147 5.50 -16.44 13.69
CA GLN A 147 4.80 -15.60 12.71
C GLN A 147 3.71 -16.40 11.97
N LYS A 148 4.00 -17.66 11.61
CA LYS A 148 3.02 -18.58 11.03
C LYS A 148 1.90 -18.92 12.03
N GLU A 149 2.24 -19.28 13.27
CA GLU A 149 1.27 -19.57 14.34
C GLU A 149 0.30 -18.40 14.57
N LEU A 150 0.78 -17.15 14.52
CA LEU A 150 -0.08 -15.97 14.59
C LEU A 150 -1.02 -15.87 13.39
N GLY A 151 -0.54 -16.16 12.19
CA GLY A 151 -1.36 -16.20 10.98
C GLY A 151 -2.45 -17.27 11.04
N GLU A 152 -2.13 -18.46 11.56
CA GLU A 152 -3.06 -19.58 11.74
C GLU A 152 -4.20 -19.26 12.70
N HIS A 153 -3.97 -18.37 13.68
CA HIS A 153 -5.03 -17.87 14.55
C HIS A 153 -6.05 -17.00 13.80
N PHE A 154 -5.60 -16.27 12.77
CA PHE A 154 -6.43 -15.36 11.98
C PHE A 154 -7.11 -16.03 10.79
N GLY A 155 -6.62 -17.18 10.33
CA GLY A 155 -7.21 -17.94 9.24
C GLY A 155 -6.24 -18.94 8.63
N GLN A 156 -6.61 -19.49 7.48
CA GLN A 156 -5.71 -20.35 6.71
C GLN A 156 -4.56 -19.53 6.14
N VAL A 157 -3.32 -19.90 6.48
CA VAL A 157 -2.12 -19.26 5.94
C VAL A 157 -1.99 -19.58 4.46
N GLU A 158 -1.82 -18.54 3.65
CA GLU A 158 -1.62 -18.68 2.22
C GLU A 158 -0.20 -19.17 1.91
N VAL A 159 -0.09 -20.12 0.98
CA VAL A 159 1.19 -20.59 0.45
C VAL A 159 1.28 -20.17 -1.01
N HIS A 160 2.12 -19.17 -1.27
CA HIS A 160 2.18 -18.56 -2.59
C HIS A 160 2.99 -19.41 -3.59
N PRO A 161 2.45 -19.68 -4.80
CA PRO A 161 3.06 -20.60 -5.77
C PRO A 161 4.33 -20.12 -6.48
N GLN A 162 4.87 -18.94 -6.13
CA GLN A 162 5.91 -18.28 -6.94
C GLN A 162 6.94 -17.48 -6.13
N VAL A 163 6.65 -17.12 -4.88
CA VAL A 163 7.60 -16.41 -4.01
C VAL A 163 8.40 -17.38 -3.14
N PRO A 164 9.64 -17.01 -2.78
CA PRO A 164 10.49 -17.83 -1.94
C PRO A 164 9.86 -18.10 -0.57
N GLN A 165 9.93 -19.35 -0.12
CA GLN A 165 9.38 -19.80 1.17
C GLN A 165 10.50 -20.06 2.17
N ILE A 166 10.32 -19.69 3.44
CA ILE A 166 11.28 -20.02 4.49
C ILE A 166 11.43 -21.54 4.61
N PRO A 167 12.66 -22.10 4.57
CA PRO A 167 12.88 -23.53 4.65
C PRO A 167 12.23 -24.14 5.90
N GLY A 168 11.40 -25.16 5.70
CA GLY A 168 10.68 -25.85 6.79
C GLY A 168 9.53 -25.06 7.41
N VAL A 169 9.16 -23.89 6.87
CA VAL A 169 8.06 -23.05 7.38
C VAL A 169 7.22 -22.53 6.20
N GLU A 170 6.42 -23.42 5.60
CA GLU A 170 5.54 -23.08 4.48
C GLU A 170 4.54 -21.97 4.83
N GLY A 171 4.28 -21.07 3.88
CA GLY A 171 3.38 -19.94 4.07
C GLY A 171 4.05 -18.70 4.69
N VAL A 172 5.34 -18.79 5.01
CA VAL A 172 6.15 -17.63 5.38
C VAL A 172 7.09 -17.33 4.22
N ALA A 173 6.80 -16.25 3.50
CA ALA A 173 7.58 -15.83 2.34
C ALA A 173 8.49 -14.63 2.66
N VAL A 174 9.50 -14.44 1.82
CA VAL A 174 10.38 -13.26 1.90
C VAL A 174 10.10 -12.31 0.74
N ILE A 175 9.96 -11.03 1.09
CA ILE A 175 9.96 -9.91 0.16
C ILE A 175 11.34 -9.26 0.24
N TRP A 176 12.06 -9.28 -0.88
CA TRP A 176 13.42 -8.74 -0.93
C TRP A 176 13.64 -8.01 -2.25
N PRO A 177 13.79 -6.67 -2.23
CA PRO A 177 13.98 -5.87 -3.44
C PRO A 177 15.19 -6.29 -4.29
N ASP A 178 16.32 -6.66 -3.68
CA ASP A 178 17.49 -7.09 -4.45
C ASP A 178 17.23 -8.40 -5.19
N LEU A 179 16.46 -9.31 -4.57
CA LEU A 179 16.01 -10.54 -5.23
C LEU A 179 15.11 -10.24 -6.42
N GLN A 180 14.19 -9.28 -6.28
CA GLN A 180 13.36 -8.88 -7.42
C GLN A 180 14.18 -8.19 -8.52
N ALA A 181 15.25 -7.48 -8.15
CA ALA A 181 16.14 -6.80 -9.09
C ALA A 181 16.99 -7.77 -9.94
N THR A 182 17.15 -9.05 -9.54
CA THR A 182 17.80 -10.07 -10.38
C THR A 182 16.93 -10.43 -11.59
N GLU A 183 15.61 -10.33 -11.46
CA GLU A 183 14.66 -10.56 -12.55
C GLU A 183 14.38 -9.29 -13.34
N PHE A 184 14.15 -8.18 -12.63
CA PHE A 184 13.76 -6.90 -13.22
C PHE A 184 14.58 -5.76 -12.60
N PRO A 185 15.62 -5.27 -13.29
CA PRO A 185 16.48 -4.21 -12.76
C PRO A 185 15.70 -2.96 -12.38
N ALA A 186 15.94 -2.48 -11.16
CA ALA A 186 15.34 -1.25 -10.65
C ALA A 186 15.93 -0.01 -11.35
N SER A 187 15.09 1.00 -11.56
CA SER A 187 15.45 2.31 -12.12
C SER A 187 14.43 3.36 -11.70
N PHE A 188 14.70 4.65 -11.93
CA PHE A 188 13.69 5.69 -11.66
C PHE A 188 12.37 5.50 -12.43
N ARG A 189 12.39 4.86 -13.62
CA ARG A 189 11.18 4.55 -14.39
C ARG A 189 10.45 3.30 -13.90
N ARG A 190 11.17 2.42 -13.19
CA ARG A 190 10.70 1.15 -12.64
C ARG A 190 11.38 0.96 -11.30
N PRO A 191 10.89 1.60 -10.23
CA PRO A 191 11.62 1.67 -8.95
C PRO A 191 11.81 0.31 -8.26
N GLY A 192 11.33 -0.78 -8.86
CA GLY A 192 11.31 -2.10 -8.24
C GLY A 192 10.21 -2.19 -7.19
N GLY A 193 10.24 -3.25 -6.39
CA GLY A 193 9.29 -3.48 -5.31
C GLY A 193 7.85 -3.61 -5.79
N ALA A 194 6.94 -3.57 -4.82
CA ALA A 194 5.51 -3.45 -5.04
C ALA A 194 5.10 -1.96 -5.12
N SER A 195 5.63 -1.24 -6.11
CA SER A 195 5.56 0.23 -6.22
C SER A 195 4.25 0.81 -6.76
N ARG A 196 3.18 0.00 -6.89
CA ARG A 196 1.86 0.44 -7.32
C ARG A 196 0.84 0.18 -6.22
N TRP A 197 -0.13 1.07 -6.06
CA TRP A 197 -1.25 0.85 -5.13
C TRP A 197 -2.00 -0.43 -5.49
N HIS A 198 -2.13 -1.33 -4.52
CA HIS A 198 -2.82 -2.60 -4.67
C HIS A 198 -3.31 -3.17 -3.35
N SER A 199 -4.19 -4.16 -3.45
CA SER A 199 -4.51 -5.12 -2.39
C SER A 199 -3.96 -6.47 -2.86
N ASP A 200 -3.44 -7.27 -1.93
CA ASP A 200 -2.84 -8.57 -2.27
C ASP A 200 -3.89 -9.60 -2.70
N LEU A 201 -3.48 -10.51 -3.58
CA LEU A 201 -4.20 -11.74 -3.91
C LEU A 201 -5.68 -11.55 -4.28
N VAL A 202 -6.02 -10.44 -4.93
CA VAL A 202 -7.41 -10.09 -5.32
C VAL A 202 -8.06 -11.06 -6.33
N HIS A 203 -7.28 -12.01 -6.85
CA HIS A 203 -7.70 -13.02 -7.82
C HIS A 203 -7.98 -14.38 -7.18
N GLU A 204 -7.82 -14.51 -5.87
CA GLU A 204 -8.19 -15.72 -5.12
C GLU A 204 -9.71 -15.81 -4.96
N LEU A 205 -10.23 -17.04 -4.84
CA LEU A 205 -11.67 -17.23 -4.59
C LEU A 205 -12.09 -16.61 -3.24
N GLN A 206 -11.28 -16.86 -2.21
CA GLN A 206 -11.35 -16.19 -0.91
C GLN A 206 -10.06 -15.36 -0.71
N PRO A 207 -10.07 -14.04 -1.01
CA PRO A 207 -8.89 -13.19 -0.91
C PRO A 207 -8.33 -13.09 0.51
N ALA A 208 -7.05 -12.74 0.62
CA ALA A 208 -6.37 -12.56 1.90
C ALA A 208 -7.12 -11.59 2.83
N GLY A 209 -7.29 -11.98 4.10
CA GLY A 209 -7.94 -11.18 5.13
C GLY A 209 -6.95 -10.27 5.86
N ILE A 210 -5.84 -10.83 6.35
CA ILE A 210 -4.79 -10.11 7.06
C ILE A 210 -3.43 -10.53 6.48
N THR A 211 -2.59 -9.55 6.17
CA THR A 211 -1.18 -9.75 5.79
C THR A 211 -0.29 -9.32 6.96
N HIS A 212 0.64 -10.19 7.37
CA HIS A 212 1.63 -9.88 8.41
C HIS A 212 3.01 -9.74 7.77
N LEU A 213 3.52 -8.51 7.76
CA LEU A 213 4.88 -8.19 7.33
C LEU A 213 5.82 -8.00 8.53
N HIS A 214 6.95 -8.71 8.52
CA HIS A 214 8.04 -8.52 9.49
C HIS A 214 9.27 -7.99 8.76
N ASN A 215 9.82 -6.89 9.24
CA ASN A 215 10.99 -6.25 8.64
C ASN A 215 12.28 -6.81 9.25
N ASP A 216 12.93 -7.73 8.54
CA ASP A 216 14.22 -8.28 8.97
C ASP A 216 15.38 -7.30 8.75
N THR A 217 15.35 -6.57 7.64
CA THR A 217 16.35 -5.56 7.28
C THR A 217 15.64 -4.39 6.63
N VAL A 218 15.93 -3.18 7.10
CA VAL A 218 15.41 -1.94 6.53
C VAL A 218 16.60 -1.10 6.07
N PRO A 219 16.60 -0.55 4.84
CA PRO A 219 17.67 0.33 4.39
C PRO A 219 17.70 1.62 5.22
N PRO A 220 18.85 2.31 5.32
CA PRO A 220 18.97 3.57 6.06
C PRO A 220 18.16 4.71 5.44
N THR A 221 17.69 4.57 4.19
CA THR A 221 16.86 5.58 3.51
C THR A 221 15.97 4.90 2.48
N GLY A 222 14.71 5.35 2.41
CA GLY A 222 13.69 4.77 1.53
C GLY A 222 13.20 3.40 2.00
N GLY A 223 12.39 2.73 1.17
CA GLY A 223 11.76 1.46 1.53
C GLY A 223 10.49 1.60 2.36
N ASP A 224 9.98 2.82 2.50
CA ASP A 224 8.69 3.07 3.15
C ASP A 224 7.58 2.32 2.40
N THR A 225 6.66 1.77 3.17
CA THR A 225 5.39 1.27 2.65
C THR A 225 4.32 2.28 2.99
N LEU A 226 3.46 2.60 2.04
CA LEU A 226 2.30 3.46 2.26
C LEU A 226 1.04 2.60 2.27
N TRP A 227 0.10 2.95 3.15
CA TRP A 227 -1.21 2.29 3.25
C TRP A 227 -2.31 3.31 3.03
N ALA A 228 -3.46 2.85 2.51
CA ALA A 228 -4.64 3.69 2.35
C ALA A 228 -5.89 2.96 2.85
N SER A 229 -6.77 3.68 3.56
CA SER A 229 -7.99 3.10 4.13
C SER A 229 -9.08 2.94 3.08
N GLY A 230 -9.54 1.70 2.86
CA GLY A 230 -10.70 1.43 2.00
C GLY A 230 -12.01 1.98 2.57
N TYR A 231 -12.12 2.12 3.89
CA TYR A 231 -13.27 2.74 4.55
C TYR A 231 -13.32 4.23 4.26
N SER A 232 -12.19 4.93 4.47
CA SER A 232 -12.12 6.37 4.22
C SER A 232 -12.27 6.68 2.73
N ALA A 233 -11.74 5.82 1.85
CA ALA A 233 -11.94 5.95 0.41
C ALA A 233 -13.43 5.83 0.03
N TYR A 234 -14.17 4.88 0.61
CA TYR A 234 -15.61 4.79 0.42
C TYR A 234 -16.33 6.03 0.95
N GLU A 235 -15.95 6.51 2.14
CA GLU A 235 -16.57 7.68 2.77
C GLU A 235 -16.31 9.00 2.02
N LYS A 236 -15.23 9.11 1.25
CA LYS A 236 -14.99 10.27 0.37
C LYS A 236 -15.96 10.35 -0.81
N LEU A 237 -16.59 9.25 -1.20
CA LEU A 237 -17.55 9.24 -2.30
C LEU A 237 -18.84 9.90 -1.85
N SER A 238 -19.46 10.69 -2.74
CA SER A 238 -20.77 11.27 -2.45
C SER A 238 -21.82 10.17 -2.26
N PRO A 239 -22.85 10.38 -1.41
CA PRO A 239 -23.91 9.39 -1.23
C PRO A 239 -24.58 8.95 -2.54
N GLU A 240 -24.73 9.86 -3.51
CA GLU A 240 -25.28 9.53 -4.83
C GLU A 240 -24.33 8.66 -5.65
N PHE A 241 -23.02 8.92 -5.60
CA PHE A 241 -22.05 8.08 -6.30
C PHE A 241 -21.96 6.69 -5.67
N ARG A 242 -22.06 6.57 -4.34
CA ARG A 242 -22.11 5.28 -3.65
C ARG A 242 -23.27 4.41 -4.16
N LYS A 243 -24.44 4.98 -4.44
CA LYS A 243 -25.57 4.25 -5.05
C LYS A 243 -25.24 3.65 -6.43
N ILE A 244 -24.32 4.26 -7.16
CA ILE A 244 -23.88 3.76 -8.47
C ILE A 244 -23.03 2.51 -8.30
N ILE A 245 -22.12 2.49 -7.32
CA ILE A 245 -21.12 1.41 -7.17
C ILE A 245 -21.54 0.30 -6.19
N ASP A 246 -22.45 0.60 -5.25
CA ASP A 246 -22.96 -0.36 -4.29
C ASP A 246 -23.64 -1.53 -5.02
N GLY A 247 -23.28 -2.76 -4.65
CA GLY A 247 -23.79 -3.98 -5.27
C GLY A 247 -23.18 -4.33 -6.63
N ARG A 248 -22.38 -3.44 -7.25
CA ARG A 248 -21.63 -3.77 -8.46
C ARG A 248 -20.45 -4.68 -8.16
N LYS A 249 -20.09 -5.47 -9.15
CA LYS A 249 -18.91 -6.35 -9.13
C LYS A 249 -17.92 -5.94 -10.20
N ALA A 250 -16.64 -6.23 -9.97
CA ALA A 250 -15.56 -6.08 -10.93
C ALA A 250 -14.83 -7.41 -11.09
N VAL A 251 -14.17 -7.55 -12.24
CA VAL A 251 -13.22 -8.62 -12.50
C VAL A 251 -11.86 -8.18 -11.98
N TYR A 252 -11.27 -9.01 -11.13
CA TYR A 252 -9.94 -8.87 -10.57
C TYR A 252 -9.06 -9.96 -11.15
N ARG A 253 -7.79 -9.62 -11.41
CA ARG A 253 -6.86 -10.51 -12.09
C ARG A 253 -5.56 -10.73 -11.31
N SER A 254 -4.90 -11.86 -11.55
CA SER A 254 -3.58 -12.14 -10.98
C SER A 254 -2.54 -11.12 -11.44
N ALA A 255 -1.53 -10.85 -10.61
CA ALA A 255 -0.40 -10.01 -11.03
C ALA A 255 0.41 -10.65 -12.16
N HIS A 256 0.55 -11.98 -12.11
CA HIS A 256 1.32 -12.75 -13.10
C HIS A 256 0.41 -13.40 -14.14
N PRO A 257 0.83 -13.44 -15.41
CA PRO A 257 0.15 -14.23 -16.42
C PRO A 257 0.70 -15.67 -16.49
N TYR A 258 -0.09 -16.58 -17.06
CA TYR A 258 0.16 -18.00 -17.22
C TYR A 258 -0.24 -18.46 -18.63
N LEU A 259 0.28 -19.59 -19.08
CA LEU A 259 -0.08 -20.18 -20.37
C LEU A 259 -1.48 -20.79 -20.32
N ASP A 260 -2.13 -20.88 -21.48
CA ASP A 260 -3.43 -21.52 -21.65
C ASP A 260 -3.26 -22.83 -22.42
N ARG A 261 -3.47 -23.97 -21.74
CA ARG A 261 -3.31 -25.31 -22.33
C ARG A 261 -4.28 -25.54 -23.49
N ASP A 262 -5.48 -24.98 -23.41
CA ASP A 262 -6.52 -25.14 -24.41
C ASP A 262 -6.35 -24.19 -25.60
N LYS A 263 -5.52 -23.13 -25.44
CA LYS A 263 -5.26 -22.10 -26.45
C LYS A 263 -3.77 -21.72 -26.51
N PRO A 264 -2.90 -22.63 -26.98
CA PRO A 264 -1.44 -22.43 -26.94
C PRO A 264 -0.96 -21.20 -27.71
N ASN A 265 -1.70 -20.76 -28.73
CA ASN A 265 -1.36 -19.60 -29.56
C ASN A 265 -1.97 -18.27 -29.08
N ALA A 266 -2.76 -18.27 -28.00
CA ALA A 266 -3.47 -17.07 -27.52
C ALA A 266 -2.61 -16.15 -26.64
N GLY A 267 -1.36 -16.54 -26.40
CA GLY A 267 -0.45 -15.88 -25.47
C GLY A 267 -0.85 -16.06 -24.00
N PRO A 268 -0.01 -15.57 -23.06
CA PRO A 268 -0.29 -15.68 -21.64
C PRO A 268 -1.57 -14.93 -21.23
N LYS A 269 -2.32 -15.49 -20.26
CA LYS A 269 -3.51 -14.86 -19.66
C LYS A 269 -3.36 -14.75 -18.15
N HIS A 270 -4.22 -13.95 -17.53
CA HIS A 270 -4.30 -13.85 -16.08
C HIS A 270 -5.43 -14.75 -15.54
N VAL A 271 -5.27 -15.18 -14.28
CA VAL A 271 -6.37 -15.75 -13.51
C VAL A 271 -7.35 -14.64 -13.20
N GLU A 272 -8.63 -14.84 -13.48
CA GLU A 272 -9.68 -13.86 -13.22
C GLU A 272 -10.69 -14.37 -12.19
N ARG A 273 -11.11 -13.49 -11.28
CA ARG A 273 -12.23 -13.69 -10.34
C ARG A 273 -13.09 -12.45 -10.27
N THR A 274 -14.36 -12.64 -9.89
CA THR A 274 -15.33 -11.55 -9.80
C THR A 274 -15.69 -11.28 -8.34
N HIS A 275 -15.48 -10.05 -7.88
CA HIS A 275 -15.77 -9.64 -6.51
C HIS A 275 -16.50 -8.28 -6.47
N PRO A 276 -17.17 -7.92 -5.36
CA PRO A 276 -17.79 -6.60 -5.20
C PRO A 276 -16.79 -5.45 -5.25
N LEU A 277 -17.17 -4.31 -5.85
CA LEU A 277 -16.41 -3.05 -5.76
C LEU A 277 -16.39 -2.50 -4.33
N VAL A 278 -17.47 -2.77 -3.59
CA VAL A 278 -17.66 -2.36 -2.20
C VAL A 278 -17.85 -3.61 -1.36
N ARG A 279 -16.92 -3.85 -0.43
CA ARG A 279 -16.95 -4.98 0.50
C ARG A 279 -17.49 -4.52 1.84
N VAL A 280 -18.09 -5.46 2.59
CA VAL A 280 -18.47 -5.25 3.99
C VAL A 280 -17.53 -6.07 4.84
N HIS A 281 -16.83 -5.43 5.79
CA HIS A 281 -15.94 -6.14 6.69
C HIS A 281 -16.76 -6.99 7.68
N PRO A 282 -16.49 -8.30 7.80
CA PRO A 282 -17.34 -9.21 8.59
C PRO A 282 -17.35 -8.88 10.10
N ALA A 283 -16.23 -8.43 10.67
CA ALA A 283 -16.16 -8.04 12.09
C ALA A 283 -16.84 -6.70 12.42
N THR A 284 -16.68 -5.67 11.58
CA THR A 284 -17.13 -4.30 11.90
C THR A 284 -18.46 -3.94 11.24
N GLY A 285 -18.84 -4.63 10.16
CA GLY A 285 -19.97 -4.28 9.30
C GLY A 285 -19.72 -3.03 8.44
N TRP A 286 -18.50 -2.49 8.41
CA TRP A 286 -18.17 -1.28 7.68
C TRP A 286 -17.99 -1.56 6.19
N LYS A 287 -18.41 -0.61 5.35
CA LYS A 287 -18.22 -0.66 3.91
C LYS A 287 -16.85 -0.11 3.53
N ALA A 288 -16.11 -0.86 2.73
CA ALA A 288 -14.84 -0.45 2.15
C ALA A 288 -14.93 -0.48 0.63
N LEU A 289 -14.43 0.56 -0.02
CA LEU A 289 -14.08 0.50 -1.43
C LEU A 289 -12.97 -0.55 -1.58
N TRP A 290 -13.00 -1.35 -2.64
CA TRP A 290 -12.03 -2.41 -2.86
C TRP A 290 -11.66 -2.50 -4.34
N VAL A 291 -10.92 -1.51 -4.82
CA VAL A 291 -10.41 -1.49 -6.21
C VAL A 291 -8.96 -1.06 -6.20
N ASN A 292 -8.20 -1.47 -7.22
CA ASN A 292 -6.85 -0.99 -7.43
C ASN A 292 -6.44 -1.05 -8.91
N ARG A 293 -5.64 -0.07 -9.33
CA ARG A 293 -5.22 0.08 -10.72
C ARG A 293 -4.36 -1.08 -11.24
N ALA A 294 -3.67 -1.80 -10.34
CA ALA A 294 -2.78 -2.89 -10.72
C ALA A 294 -3.55 -4.13 -11.23
N MET A 295 -4.65 -4.47 -10.57
CA MET A 295 -5.30 -5.78 -10.70
C MET A 295 -6.82 -5.74 -10.82
N THR A 296 -7.48 -4.59 -10.72
CA THR A 296 -8.90 -4.45 -11.09
C THR A 296 -9.00 -4.19 -12.59
N ASP A 297 -9.65 -5.08 -13.33
CA ASP A 297 -9.66 -5.07 -14.79
C ASP A 297 -10.87 -4.33 -15.38
N ARG A 298 -12.08 -4.73 -14.99
CA ARG A 298 -13.33 -4.18 -15.55
C ARG A 298 -14.52 -4.35 -14.61
N ILE A 299 -15.49 -3.44 -14.67
CA ILE A 299 -16.77 -3.54 -13.97
C ILE A 299 -17.67 -4.48 -14.76
N VAL A 300 -18.28 -5.44 -14.08
CA VAL A 300 -19.19 -6.41 -14.70
C VAL A 300 -20.44 -5.70 -15.21
N GLY A 301 -20.79 -5.95 -16.47
CA GLY A 301 -22.00 -5.45 -17.11
C GLY A 301 -21.91 -4.02 -17.65
N LEU A 302 -20.71 -3.41 -17.67
CA LEU A 302 -20.47 -2.11 -18.31
C LEU A 302 -19.58 -2.28 -19.54
N ASP A 303 -19.73 -1.38 -20.50
CA ASP A 303 -18.79 -1.29 -21.62
C ASP A 303 -17.42 -0.82 -21.14
N LYS A 304 -16.37 -1.15 -21.90
CA LYS A 304 -14.99 -0.86 -21.49
C LYS A 304 -14.79 0.63 -21.17
N ALA A 305 -15.29 1.53 -22.02
CA ALA A 305 -15.13 2.97 -21.83
C ALA A 305 -15.81 3.46 -20.54
N GLU A 306 -17.01 2.97 -20.24
CA GLU A 306 -17.75 3.33 -19.02
C GLU A 306 -17.05 2.78 -17.77
N SER A 307 -16.61 1.52 -17.84
CA SER A 307 -15.84 0.88 -16.79
C SER A 307 -14.54 1.64 -16.51
N ASP A 308 -13.79 2.00 -17.55
CA ASP A 308 -12.53 2.74 -17.41
C ASP A 308 -12.76 4.10 -16.74
N VAL A 309 -13.81 4.84 -17.12
CA VAL A 309 -14.13 6.15 -16.52
C VAL A 309 -14.39 6.00 -15.02
N ILE A 310 -15.24 5.05 -14.63
CA ILE A 310 -15.60 4.84 -13.22
C ILE A 310 -14.40 4.33 -12.42
N LEU A 311 -13.68 3.32 -12.93
CA LEU A 311 -12.53 2.75 -12.24
C LEU A 311 -11.40 3.77 -12.08
N ASN A 312 -11.11 4.58 -13.10
CA ASN A 312 -10.08 5.61 -12.98
C ASN A 312 -10.41 6.65 -11.89
N TYR A 313 -11.67 7.06 -11.80
CA TYR A 313 -12.11 7.94 -10.70
C TYR A 313 -11.94 7.26 -9.34
N LEU A 314 -12.34 5.99 -9.20
CA LEU A 314 -12.19 5.26 -7.95
C LEU A 314 -10.73 5.01 -7.54
N TYR A 315 -9.84 4.76 -8.50
CA TYR A 315 -8.40 4.66 -8.24
C TYR A 315 -7.83 6.00 -7.75
N ASP A 316 -8.23 7.10 -8.38
CA ASP A 316 -7.80 8.45 -7.99
C ASP A 316 -8.21 8.79 -6.55
N VAL A 317 -9.32 8.24 -6.04
CA VAL A 317 -9.69 8.41 -4.62
C VAL A 317 -8.59 7.89 -3.69
N TYR A 318 -8.01 6.73 -3.98
CA TYR A 318 -6.85 6.24 -3.21
C TYR A 318 -5.59 7.03 -3.49
N GLU A 319 -5.30 7.26 -4.78
CA GLU A 319 -3.98 7.72 -5.23
C GLU A 319 -3.73 9.21 -4.96
N LYS A 320 -4.80 10.03 -4.88
CA LYS A 320 -4.71 11.50 -4.80
C LYS A 320 -5.18 12.10 -3.48
N ASN A 321 -5.67 11.31 -2.53
CA ASN A 321 -6.13 11.80 -1.23
C ASN A 321 -5.14 11.41 -0.12
N VAL A 322 -4.17 12.27 0.15
CA VAL A 322 -3.11 12.01 1.15
C VAL A 322 -3.64 11.88 2.58
N ASP A 323 -4.79 12.50 2.89
CA ASP A 323 -5.42 12.47 4.23
C ASP A 323 -5.97 11.08 4.63
N ILE A 324 -6.12 10.18 3.65
CA ILE A 324 -6.52 8.78 3.89
C ILE A 324 -5.35 7.80 3.72
N GLN A 325 -4.14 8.33 3.50
CA GLN A 325 -2.90 7.58 3.39
C GLN A 325 -2.11 7.68 4.70
N LEU A 326 -1.32 6.66 4.99
CA LEU A 326 -0.39 6.63 6.12
C LEU A 326 1.05 6.46 5.64
N MET A 327 1.95 7.22 6.25
CA MET A 327 3.39 7.05 6.22
C MET A 327 3.85 7.01 7.71
N SER A 328 4.92 6.31 8.12
CA SER A 328 5.44 6.33 9.52
C SER A 328 6.80 7.07 9.70
N LEU A 329 7.22 7.32 10.96
CA LEU A 329 8.12 8.38 11.48
C LEU A 329 9.42 8.77 10.70
N TYR A 330 9.76 10.09 10.77
CA TYR A 330 10.78 10.92 10.07
C TYR A 330 10.34 11.68 8.81
N GLN A 331 9.05 11.93 8.66
CA GLN A 331 8.51 12.60 7.48
C GLN A 331 8.66 14.12 7.53
N MET A 332 9.83 14.57 7.06
CA MET A 332 9.85 15.58 6.03
C MET A 332 9.15 14.99 4.80
N SER A 333 8.16 15.69 4.25
CA SER A 333 7.70 15.39 2.90
C SER A 333 8.87 15.67 1.95
N VAL A 334 9.50 14.63 1.40
CA VAL A 334 10.52 14.82 0.37
C VAL A 334 9.78 15.19 -0.91
N PHE A 335 9.74 16.48 -1.16
CA PHE A 335 9.14 16.99 -2.36
C PHE A 335 10.06 16.74 -3.56
N PRO A 336 9.54 16.20 -4.68
CA PRO A 336 10.31 16.13 -5.90
C PRO A 336 10.80 17.53 -6.26
N LYS A 337 12.05 17.64 -6.71
CA LYS A 337 12.62 18.88 -7.26
C LYS A 337 11.62 19.50 -8.25
N GLY A 338 11.08 20.68 -7.92
CA GLY A 338 10.08 21.39 -8.74
C GLY A 338 8.61 21.19 -8.36
N ALA A 339 8.29 20.47 -7.28
CA ALA A 339 6.94 20.45 -6.73
C ALA A 339 6.62 21.77 -5.98
N ILE A 340 5.42 22.30 -6.21
CA ILE A 340 4.90 23.50 -5.53
C ILE A 340 4.10 23.06 -4.30
N HIS A 341 4.29 23.74 -3.16
CA HIS A 341 3.61 23.45 -1.90
C HIS A 341 2.69 24.59 -1.49
N GLN A 342 1.52 24.24 -0.96
CA GLN A 342 0.62 25.13 -0.26
C GLN A 342 0.39 24.58 1.13
N GLU A 343 0.62 25.40 2.15
CA GLU A 343 0.32 25.08 3.54
C GLU A 343 -0.47 26.24 4.12
N TYR A 344 -1.65 25.95 4.66
CA TYR A 344 -2.54 26.92 5.29
C TYR A 344 -2.48 26.72 6.80
N TYR A 345 -1.84 27.64 7.49
CA TYR A 345 -1.79 27.67 8.95
C TYR A 345 -2.84 28.68 9.44
N PRO A 346 -3.99 28.23 9.99
CA PRO A 346 -5.06 29.13 10.43
C PRO A 346 -4.79 29.79 11.79
N ASP A 347 -3.70 29.42 12.46
CA ASP A 347 -3.38 29.87 13.81
C ASP A 347 -2.32 30.99 13.79
N CYS A 348 -2.10 31.61 14.96
CA CYS A 348 -1.27 32.80 15.10
C CYS A 348 0.04 32.54 15.85
N GLU A 349 0.46 31.28 15.96
CA GLU A 349 1.72 30.90 16.61
C GLU A 349 2.90 30.89 15.64
N ASP A 350 4.10 31.14 16.17
CA ASP A 350 5.33 31.10 15.39
C ASP A 350 5.59 29.67 14.89
N THR A 351 5.75 29.52 13.57
CA THR A 351 6.11 28.25 12.94
C THR A 351 7.42 28.38 12.17
N VAL A 352 8.27 27.35 12.21
CA VAL A 352 9.53 27.33 11.48
C VAL A 352 9.31 26.59 10.17
N PHE A 353 9.47 27.33 9.07
CA PHE A 353 9.38 26.79 7.72
C PHE A 353 10.77 26.53 7.13
N VAL A 354 10.98 25.34 6.57
CA VAL A 354 12.20 24.99 5.82
C VAL A 354 11.79 24.45 4.45
N ALA A 355 12.05 25.23 3.39
CA ALA A 355 11.94 24.77 2.00
C ALA A 355 13.25 24.98 1.26
N GLY A 356 13.67 23.98 0.49
CA GLY A 356 14.79 24.10 -0.44
C GLY A 356 14.33 24.68 -1.77
N PHE A 357 14.69 25.92 -2.07
CA PHE A 357 14.53 26.50 -3.41
C PHE A 357 15.91 26.60 -4.07
N ASN A 358 16.17 25.74 -5.05
CA ASN A 358 17.43 25.75 -5.78
C ASN A 358 17.17 25.92 -7.29
N ASP A 359 16.50 27.00 -7.71
CA ASP A 359 16.68 27.68 -9.01
C ASP A 359 15.80 28.96 -9.11
N PRO A 360 16.23 30.03 -9.81
CA PRO A 360 15.43 31.24 -10.03
C PRO A 360 14.19 31.14 -10.95
N ASP A 361 13.88 30.00 -11.57
CA ASP A 361 12.68 29.88 -12.43
C ASP A 361 11.86 28.58 -12.24
N PRO A 362 10.99 28.49 -11.22
CA PRO A 362 10.05 27.40 -11.08
C PRO A 362 8.70 27.71 -11.76
N GLY A 363 8.44 27.08 -12.91
CA GLY A 363 7.09 26.63 -13.29
C GLY A 363 6.13 27.72 -13.78
N VAL A 364 6.41 28.27 -14.95
CA VAL A 364 5.49 29.16 -15.68
C VAL A 364 4.44 28.30 -16.39
N GLU A 365 3.26 28.12 -15.77
CA GLU A 365 1.94 28.01 -16.44
C GLU A 365 0.78 27.63 -15.50
N GLN A 366 1.03 27.11 -14.29
CA GLN A 366 -0.06 26.55 -13.44
C GLN A 366 -0.35 27.33 -12.15
N VAL A 367 0.34 28.45 -11.91
CA VAL A 367 0.32 29.17 -10.63
C VAL A 367 -1.08 29.68 -10.26
N ALA A 368 -1.81 30.32 -11.17
CA ALA A 368 -3.12 30.87 -10.85
C ALA A 368 -4.22 29.79 -10.72
N GLN A 369 -4.13 28.72 -11.50
CA GLN A 369 -5.13 27.64 -11.52
C GLN A 369 -5.17 26.87 -10.20
N ALA A 370 -4.00 26.53 -9.67
CA ALA A 370 -3.88 25.89 -8.37
C ALA A 370 -4.23 26.85 -7.22
N PHE A 371 -3.80 28.11 -7.30
CA PHE A 371 -4.00 29.09 -6.22
C PHE A 371 -5.48 29.44 -5.97
N PHE A 372 -6.30 29.54 -7.02
CA PHE A 372 -7.72 29.91 -6.89
C PHE A 372 -8.70 28.72 -6.96
N SER A 373 -8.25 27.50 -7.27
CA SER A 373 -9.12 26.33 -7.52
C SER A 373 -10.24 26.61 -8.54
N LEU A 374 -9.95 27.44 -9.54
CA LEU A 374 -10.88 27.82 -10.59
C LEU A 374 -10.67 26.94 -11.83
N ASN A 375 -11.74 26.68 -12.58
CA ASN A 375 -11.67 25.98 -13.88
C ASN A 375 -10.66 26.69 -14.81
N PRO A 376 -9.79 25.96 -15.55
CA PRO A 376 -8.80 26.54 -16.46
C PRO A 376 -9.36 27.61 -17.40
N ASP A 377 -10.58 27.42 -17.90
CA ASP A 377 -11.25 28.37 -18.80
C ASP A 377 -11.67 29.66 -18.07
N VAL A 378 -12.01 29.55 -16.78
CA VAL A 378 -12.38 30.69 -15.93
C VAL A 378 -11.14 31.50 -15.55
N VAL A 379 -10.03 30.84 -15.21
CA VAL A 379 -8.76 31.52 -14.90
C VAL A 379 -8.22 32.22 -16.13
N SER A 380 -8.22 31.53 -17.28
CA SER A 380 -7.79 32.10 -18.56
C SER A 380 -8.66 33.31 -18.94
N ALA A 381 -9.98 33.22 -18.80
CA ALA A 381 -10.88 34.32 -19.10
C ALA A 381 -10.72 35.51 -18.14
N THR A 382 -10.49 35.25 -16.84
CA THR A 382 -10.35 36.30 -15.81
C THR A 382 -9.01 37.02 -15.91
N LEU A 383 -7.94 36.33 -16.32
CA LEU A 383 -6.60 36.89 -16.48
C LEU A 383 -6.30 37.35 -17.92
N GLY A 384 -7.32 37.48 -18.77
CA GLY A 384 -7.18 37.99 -20.14
C GLY A 384 -6.38 37.10 -21.09
N GLY A 385 -6.25 35.80 -20.80
CA GLY A 385 -5.58 34.82 -21.65
C GLY A 385 -4.04 34.83 -21.60
N VAL A 386 -3.42 35.45 -20.60
CA VAL A 386 -1.95 35.49 -20.47
C VAL A 386 -1.43 34.22 -19.81
N THR A 387 -0.67 33.40 -20.54
CA THR A 387 -0.09 32.13 -20.06
C THR A 387 1.30 32.26 -19.43
N THR A 388 1.94 33.42 -19.50
CA THR A 388 3.26 33.66 -18.89
C THR A 388 3.35 35.07 -18.28
N LEU A 389 3.67 35.13 -16.99
CA LEU A 389 3.94 36.38 -16.26
C LEU A 389 5.43 36.44 -15.92
N ASP A 390 6.14 37.43 -16.46
CA ASP A 390 7.52 37.72 -16.04
C ASP A 390 7.49 38.28 -14.60
N GLY A 391 8.40 37.81 -13.73
CA GLY A 391 8.50 38.30 -12.35
C GLY A 391 8.75 39.81 -12.24
N LYS A 392 9.21 40.47 -13.31
CA LYS A 392 9.35 41.94 -13.40
C LYS A 392 8.01 42.66 -13.57
N ASP A 393 6.98 41.97 -14.05
CA ASP A 393 5.66 42.52 -14.35
C ASP A 393 4.63 42.22 -13.27
N ILE A 394 5.06 41.85 -12.05
CA ILE A 394 4.16 41.52 -10.93
C ILE A 394 3.12 42.62 -10.65
N ALA A 395 3.41 43.87 -11.00
CA ALA A 395 2.49 45.00 -10.84
C ALA A 395 1.22 44.87 -11.71
N SER A 396 1.32 44.31 -12.93
CA SER A 396 0.16 44.13 -13.82
C SER A 396 -0.78 43.02 -13.34
N PHE A 397 -0.23 42.02 -12.64
CA PHE A 397 -1.03 40.95 -12.01
C PHE A 397 -1.81 41.44 -10.78
N ARG A 398 -1.35 42.50 -10.10
CA ARG A 398 -1.98 42.99 -8.86
C ARG A 398 -3.43 43.40 -9.05
N GLU A 399 -3.76 44.04 -10.17
CA GLU A 399 -5.12 44.49 -10.49
C GLU A 399 -6.11 43.33 -10.76
N HIS A 400 -5.59 42.12 -10.95
CA HIS A 400 -6.37 40.92 -11.24
C HIS A 400 -6.58 40.02 -10.00
N ILE A 401 -6.00 40.38 -8.84
CA ILE A 401 -6.23 39.65 -7.59
C ILE A 401 -7.64 40.00 -7.09
N PRO A 402 -8.56 39.02 -6.95
CA PRO A 402 -9.93 39.33 -6.56
C PRO A 402 -9.99 39.83 -5.11
N ASP A 403 -10.88 40.79 -4.83
CA ASP A 403 -11.01 41.49 -3.54
C ASP A 403 -11.16 40.54 -2.33
N ASN A 404 -11.78 39.37 -2.53
CA ASN A 404 -11.97 38.39 -1.46
C ASN A 404 -10.65 37.82 -0.91
N VAL A 405 -9.59 37.76 -1.73
CA VAL A 405 -8.26 37.31 -1.30
C VAL A 405 -7.57 38.41 -0.48
N ALA A 406 -7.71 39.67 -0.87
CA ALA A 406 -7.21 40.80 -0.09
C ALA A 406 -7.89 40.88 1.29
N LEU A 407 -9.20 40.68 1.34
CA LEU A 407 -9.99 40.61 2.58
C LEU A 407 -9.54 39.46 3.50
N GLY A 408 -9.17 38.30 2.93
CA GLY A 408 -8.65 37.16 3.70
C GLY A 408 -7.32 37.47 4.41
N ILE A 409 -6.43 38.21 3.74
CA ILE A 409 -5.16 38.66 4.33
C ILE A 409 -5.41 39.63 5.48
N GLU A 410 -6.32 40.59 5.31
CA GLU A 410 -6.67 41.55 6.37
C GLU A 410 -7.31 40.88 7.58
N ALA A 411 -8.22 39.93 7.34
CA ALA A 411 -8.82 39.14 8.41
C ALA A 411 -7.76 38.37 9.21
N CYS A 412 -6.76 37.78 8.54
CA CYS A 412 -5.66 37.08 9.20
C CYS A 412 -4.77 38.02 10.02
N LEU A 413 -4.36 39.16 9.44
CA LEU A 413 -3.54 40.16 10.15
C LEU A 413 -4.24 40.69 11.40
N ASN A 414 -5.53 40.99 11.28
CA ASN A 414 -6.35 41.43 12.41
C ASN A 414 -6.52 40.34 13.46
N LYS A 415 -6.81 39.10 13.03
CA LYS A 415 -6.93 37.94 13.93
C LYS A 415 -5.65 37.71 14.73
N CYS A 416 -4.49 37.85 14.09
CA CYS A 416 -3.19 37.56 14.69
C CYS A 416 -2.47 38.78 15.29
N GLY A 417 -3.09 39.97 15.28
CA GLY A 417 -2.47 41.19 15.82
C GLY A 417 -1.20 41.62 15.10
N LEU A 418 -1.03 41.19 13.84
CA LEU A 418 0.16 41.44 13.04
C LEU A 418 0.00 42.74 12.24
N LYS A 419 1.06 43.55 12.20
CA LYS A 419 1.12 44.72 11.32
C LYS A 419 1.62 44.30 9.94
N ARG A 420 1.11 44.93 8.88
CA ARG A 420 1.71 44.81 7.55
C ARG A 420 3.16 45.27 7.60
N ASN A 421 4.02 44.56 6.88
CA ASN A 421 5.42 44.93 6.74
C ASN A 421 5.51 46.14 5.80
N ALA A 422 6.32 47.16 6.13
CA ALA A 422 6.47 48.40 5.36
C ALA A 422 6.85 48.20 3.87
N LYS A 423 7.48 47.07 3.50
CA LYS A 423 7.70 46.71 2.08
C LYS A 423 6.42 46.35 1.30
N ARG A 424 5.28 46.23 1.99
CA ARG A 424 3.95 45.89 1.46
C ARG A 424 2.92 47.02 1.69
N ASP A 425 3.32 48.20 2.15
CA ASP A 425 2.38 49.31 2.38
C ASP A 425 2.04 50.10 1.10
N ASP A 426 2.87 50.02 0.06
CA ASP A 426 2.57 50.57 -1.28
C ASP A 426 1.52 49.74 -2.06
N PHE A 427 0.94 48.69 -1.48
CA PHE A 427 0.15 47.69 -2.20
C PHE A 427 -1.36 47.97 -2.33
N PHE A 428 -1.95 48.87 -1.54
CA PHE A 428 -3.42 49.04 -1.50
C PHE A 428 -3.90 50.47 -1.26
N LEU A 429 -3.02 51.47 -1.38
CA LEU A 429 -3.40 52.88 -1.34
C LEU A 429 -3.10 53.53 -2.69
N ASN A 430 -3.98 53.24 -3.65
CA ASN A 430 -4.57 54.21 -4.57
C ASN A 430 -5.80 53.60 -5.24
#